data_AF-A0A434QTC6-F1
#
_entry.id   AF-A0A434QTC6-F1
#
_cell.length_a   1.000
_cell.length_b   1.000
_cell.length_c   1.000
_cell.angle_alpha   90.00
_cell.angle_beta   90.00
_cell.angle_gamma   90.00
#
_symmetry.space_group_name_H-M   'P 1'
#
loop_
_entity.id
_entity.type
_entity.pdbx_description
1 polymer ?
#
loop_
_entity_poly.entity_id
_entity_poly.type
_entity_poly.pdbx_seq_one_letter_code
_entity_poly.pdbx_strand_id
1 'polypeptide(L)'
;HYTSWIADRAIDFIERQSKQAEPFGLFVSFPDPHHPFAPPLPYCDLFRPELMPTPTIRAGELERMPAYLGEGDDPTKVPYIASGEQPREQGFLLRTDDISDETLAIAIAHTHGMIQMIDDAVGRLLVALDDVGVLDDSFVLFTADHGELLGDHGLLRKGPPPYRQLLQ
;
A
#
# COMPACT_ATOMS: atom_id res chain seq x y z
N HIS A 1 -7.04 -13.59 -3.70
CA HIS A 1 -6.21 -12.41 -3.38
C HIS A 1 -6.39 -12.06 -1.91
N TYR A 2 -5.36 -11.52 -1.24
CA TYR A 2 -5.39 -11.28 0.21
C TYR A 2 -6.55 -10.36 0.62
N THR A 3 -6.73 -9.25 -0.09
CA THR A 3 -7.81 -8.28 0.17
C THR A 3 -9.21 -8.89 0.13
N SER A 4 -9.53 -9.71 -0.89
CA SER A 4 -10.82 -10.42 -0.94
C SER A 4 -11.00 -11.36 0.25
N TRP A 5 -9.98 -12.17 0.56
CA TRP A 5 -10.06 -13.15 1.65
C TRP A 5 -10.25 -12.47 3.02
N ILE A 6 -9.52 -11.38 3.27
CA ILE A 6 -9.63 -10.58 4.50
C ILE A 6 -11.04 -9.99 4.62
N ALA A 7 -11.56 -9.39 3.54
CA ALA A 7 -12.91 -8.86 3.50
C ALA A 7 -13.95 -9.95 3.80
N ASP A 8 -13.84 -11.12 3.16
CA ASP A 8 -14.76 -12.23 3.39
C ASP A 8 -14.73 -12.69 4.86
N ARG A 9 -13.56 -12.78 5.49
CA ARG A 9 -13.46 -13.15 6.92
C ARG A 9 -14.02 -12.09 7.85
N ALA A 10 -13.86 -10.81 7.50
CA ALA A 10 -14.42 -9.70 8.26
C ALA A 10 -15.96 -9.68 8.16
N ILE A 11 -16.52 -9.93 6.97
CA ILE A 11 -17.97 -10.06 6.77
C ILE A 11 -18.53 -11.23 7.60
N ASP A 12 -17.91 -12.41 7.51
CA ASP A 12 -18.30 -13.58 8.32
C ASP A 12 -18.27 -13.27 9.83
N PHE A 13 -17.35 -12.42 10.28
CA PHE A 13 -17.29 -11.99 11.67
C PHE A 13 -18.47 -11.07 12.01
N ILE A 14 -18.74 -10.05 11.19
CA ILE A 14 -19.85 -9.10 11.36
C ILE A 14 -21.19 -9.86 11.46
N GLU A 15 -21.45 -10.78 10.53
CA GLU A 15 -22.70 -11.55 10.49
C GLU A 15 -22.91 -12.47 11.70
N ARG A 16 -21.82 -13.00 12.27
CA ARG A 16 -21.89 -13.86 13.46
C ARG A 16 -22.02 -13.04 14.73
N GLN A 17 -21.26 -11.96 14.84
CA GLN A 17 -21.14 -11.19 16.06
C GLN A 17 -22.33 -10.24 16.26
N SER A 18 -22.95 -9.73 15.19
CA SER A 18 -24.19 -8.94 15.23
C SER A 18 -25.39 -9.67 15.85
N LYS A 19 -25.33 -11.00 15.97
CA LYS A 19 -26.36 -11.82 16.63
C LYS A 19 -26.21 -11.90 18.14
N GLN A 20 -25.09 -11.41 18.69
CA GLN A 20 -24.85 -11.34 20.13
C GLN A 20 -25.36 -10.02 20.70
N ALA A 21 -25.63 -9.98 22.01
CA ALA A 21 -26.11 -8.76 22.65
C ALA A 21 -24.97 -7.77 22.97
N GLU A 22 -23.74 -8.28 23.08
CA GLU A 22 -22.56 -7.49 23.39
C GLU A 22 -22.03 -6.74 22.17
N PRO A 23 -21.53 -5.49 22.34
CA PRO A 23 -20.87 -4.76 21.27
C PRO A 23 -19.58 -5.46 20.84
N PHE A 24 -19.11 -5.17 19.62
CA PHE A 24 -17.87 -5.74 19.10
C PHE A 24 -16.88 -4.69 18.63
N GLY A 25 -15.60 -5.05 18.69
CA GLY A 25 -14.52 -4.35 18.02
C GLY A 25 -13.96 -5.23 16.91
N LEU A 26 -13.79 -4.66 15.72
CA LEU A 26 -13.20 -5.33 14.57
C LEU A 26 -12.08 -4.46 13.99
N PHE A 27 -10.88 -5.01 13.91
CA PHE A 27 -9.74 -4.39 13.22
C PHE A 27 -9.47 -5.15 11.92
N VAL A 28 -9.67 -4.48 10.80
CA VAL A 28 -9.42 -5.04 9.46
C VAL A 28 -8.21 -4.32 8.88
N SER A 29 -7.15 -5.08 8.57
CA SER A 29 -5.91 -4.54 8.00
C SER A 29 -5.66 -5.22 6.66
N PHE A 30 -5.66 -4.42 5.60
CA PHE A 30 -5.34 -4.87 4.25
C PHE A 30 -3.84 -4.68 3.99
N PRO A 31 -3.11 -5.72 3.54
CA PRO A 31 -1.72 -5.57 3.14
C PRO A 31 -1.55 -4.70 1.90
N ASP A 32 -2.52 -4.74 0.98
CA ASP A 32 -2.52 -3.86 -0.19
C ASP A 32 -2.58 -2.38 0.25
N PRO A 33 -2.01 -1.43 -0.53
CA PRO A 33 -1.34 -1.59 -1.81
C PRO A 33 0.17 -1.89 -1.69
N HIS A 34 0.62 -2.54 -0.60
CA HIS A 34 2.01 -2.89 -0.41
C HIS A 34 2.55 -3.74 -1.58
N HIS A 35 3.81 -3.53 -1.94
CA HIS A 35 4.48 -4.34 -2.96
C HIS A 35 4.40 -5.85 -2.65
N PRO A 36 4.35 -6.74 -3.65
CA PRO A 36 4.39 -6.47 -5.10
C PRO A 36 3.13 -5.80 -5.66
N PHE A 37 3.30 -4.84 -6.58
CA PHE A 37 2.20 -4.14 -7.25
C PHE A 37 1.55 -5.02 -8.31
N ALA A 38 0.73 -5.98 -7.88
CA ALA A 38 0.18 -7.03 -8.73
C ALA A 38 -1.28 -7.35 -8.37
N PRO A 39 -2.22 -6.38 -8.49
CA PRO A 39 -3.63 -6.66 -8.31
C PRO A 39 -4.13 -7.71 -9.31
N PRO A 40 -5.18 -8.48 -8.97
CA PRO A 40 -5.77 -9.43 -9.90
C PRO A 40 -6.68 -8.71 -10.91
N LEU A 41 -7.10 -9.41 -11.98
CA LEU A 41 -8.23 -8.96 -12.80
C LEU A 41 -9.51 -8.78 -11.94
N PRO A 42 -10.36 -7.78 -12.24
CA PRO A 42 -10.19 -6.78 -13.30
C PRO A 42 -9.28 -5.61 -12.91
N TYR A 43 -8.84 -5.52 -11.66
CA TYR A 43 -8.18 -4.35 -11.08
C TYR A 43 -6.84 -3.98 -11.74
N CYS A 44 -6.09 -4.96 -12.26
CA CYS A 44 -4.86 -4.66 -13.03
C CYS A 44 -5.11 -3.93 -14.35
N ASP A 45 -6.34 -3.98 -14.89
CA ASP A 45 -6.69 -3.41 -16.21
C ASP A 45 -7.54 -2.14 -16.09
N LEU A 46 -7.91 -1.72 -14.87
CA LEU A 46 -8.78 -0.57 -14.64
C LEU A 46 -8.10 0.77 -14.97
N PHE A 47 -6.79 0.85 -14.76
CA PHE A 47 -6.01 2.07 -14.90
C PHE A 47 -4.99 1.91 -16.02
N ARG A 48 -5.01 2.85 -16.97
CA ARG A 48 -4.06 2.87 -18.09
C ARG A 48 -2.73 3.48 -17.65
N PRO A 49 -1.59 2.77 -17.75
CA PRO A 49 -0.29 3.28 -17.36
C PRO A 49 0.06 4.63 -17.98
N GLU A 50 -0.31 4.85 -19.26
CA GLU A 50 0.03 6.07 -20.00
C GLU A 50 -0.72 7.32 -19.51
N LEU A 51 -1.74 7.12 -18.66
CA LEU A 51 -2.54 8.19 -18.05
C LEU A 51 -2.21 8.40 -16.57
N MET A 52 -1.29 7.62 -16.01
CA MET A 52 -0.89 7.76 -14.62
C MET A 52 -0.08 9.06 -14.41
N PRO A 53 -0.19 9.67 -13.23
CA PRO A 53 0.60 10.85 -12.91
C PRO A 53 2.09 10.53 -12.99
N THR A 54 2.85 11.43 -13.60
CA THR A 54 4.31 11.32 -13.61
C THR A 54 4.86 11.71 -12.24
N PRO A 55 5.83 10.95 -11.70
CA PRO A 55 6.46 11.32 -10.44
C PRO A 55 7.16 12.68 -10.46
N THR A 56 7.13 13.36 -9.33
CA THR A 56 7.78 14.65 -9.11
C THR A 56 9.24 14.43 -8.72
N ILE A 57 10.17 14.72 -9.63
CA ILE A 57 11.60 14.57 -9.42
C ILE A 57 12.29 15.93 -9.53
N ARG A 58 13.16 16.25 -8.57
CA ARG A 58 14.00 17.46 -8.61
C ARG A 58 15.44 17.07 -8.94
N ALA A 59 15.97 17.63 -10.02
CA ALA A 59 17.37 17.42 -10.40
C ALA A 59 18.32 17.83 -9.26
N GLY A 60 19.30 16.98 -8.94
CA GLY A 60 20.25 17.26 -7.86
C GLY A 60 19.75 16.95 -6.45
N GLU A 61 18.50 16.46 -6.29
CA GLU A 61 17.92 16.22 -4.96
C GLU A 61 18.60 15.07 -4.21
N LEU A 62 18.80 13.94 -4.89
CA LEU A 62 19.36 12.74 -4.27
C LEU A 62 20.86 12.90 -3.94
N GLU A 63 21.58 13.74 -4.67
CA GLU A 63 22.98 14.09 -4.39
C GLU A 63 23.14 14.89 -3.09
N ARG A 64 22.07 15.51 -2.60
CA ARG A 64 22.03 16.27 -1.34
C ARG A 64 21.54 15.43 -0.17
N MET A 65 21.10 14.20 -0.43
CA MET A 65 20.62 13.27 0.58
C MET A 65 21.78 12.53 1.24
N PRO A 66 21.56 11.93 2.43
CA PRO A 66 22.57 11.10 3.09
C PRO A 66 23.15 10.03 2.16
N ALA A 67 24.46 9.77 2.31
CA ALA A 67 25.21 8.87 1.43
C ALA A 67 24.61 7.45 1.36
N TYR A 68 23.90 6.98 2.40
CA TYR A 68 23.22 5.68 2.36
C TYR A 68 22.17 5.56 1.22
N LEU A 69 21.67 6.68 0.69
CA LEU A 69 20.76 6.71 -0.47
C LEU A 69 21.49 6.64 -1.82
N GLY A 70 22.82 6.83 -1.85
CA GLY A 70 23.64 6.76 -3.06
C GLY A 70 24.63 5.59 -3.05
N GLU A 71 25.09 5.17 -1.88
CA GLU A 71 26.07 4.10 -1.65
C GLU A 71 25.40 2.74 -1.33
N GLY A 72 24.08 2.67 -1.44
CA GLY A 72 23.29 1.52 -1.01
C GLY A 72 22.98 0.55 -2.14
N ASP A 73 23.63 -0.61 -2.12
CA ASP A 73 23.26 -1.81 -2.86
C ASP A 73 21.73 -2.00 -2.96
N ASP A 74 21.27 -2.49 -4.11
CA ASP A 74 19.89 -2.89 -4.36
C ASP A 74 19.37 -3.80 -3.22
N PRO A 75 18.43 -3.36 -2.36
CA PRO A 75 17.93 -4.12 -1.23
C PRO A 75 17.16 -5.38 -1.64
N THR A 76 16.84 -5.56 -2.93
CA THR A 76 16.34 -6.84 -3.46
C THR A 76 17.44 -7.88 -3.67
N LYS A 77 18.72 -7.46 -3.64
CA LYS A 77 19.92 -8.29 -3.84
C LYS A 77 20.71 -8.57 -2.56
N VAL A 78 20.31 -8.03 -1.40
CA VAL A 78 21.08 -8.15 -0.15
C VAL A 78 20.58 -9.30 0.74
N PRO A 79 21.46 -10.21 1.19
CA PRO A 79 21.11 -11.40 1.97
C PRO A 79 20.75 -11.13 3.44
N TYR A 80 20.47 -9.90 3.89
CA TYR A 80 20.33 -9.60 5.33
C TYR A 80 19.20 -10.40 6.03
N ILE A 81 18.13 -10.73 5.30
CA ILE A 81 17.07 -11.63 5.80
C ILE A 81 17.63 -13.04 6.08
N ALA A 82 18.62 -13.49 5.30
CA ALA A 82 19.26 -14.80 5.42
C ALA A 82 20.55 -14.80 6.28
N SER A 83 21.26 -13.67 6.38
CA SER A 83 22.56 -13.56 7.06
C SER A 83 22.47 -13.09 8.51
N GLY A 84 21.34 -12.51 8.94
CA GLY A 84 21.17 -11.98 10.30
C GLY A 84 21.92 -10.68 10.57
N GLU A 85 22.38 -10.00 9.52
CA GLU A 85 22.97 -8.67 9.61
C GLU A 85 21.92 -7.62 10.02
N GLN A 86 22.39 -6.54 10.65
CA GLN A 86 21.51 -5.43 11.05
C GLN A 86 20.81 -4.81 9.83
N PRO A 87 19.53 -4.43 9.92
CA PRO A 87 18.85 -3.69 8.87
C PRO A 87 19.64 -2.41 8.55
N ARG A 88 19.92 -2.16 7.26
CA ARG A 88 20.58 -0.92 6.83
C ARG A 88 19.66 0.27 7.05
N GLU A 89 20.25 1.45 7.27
CA GLU A 89 19.52 2.70 7.57
C GLU A 89 18.44 3.02 6.54
N GLN A 90 18.69 2.79 5.24
CA GLN A 90 17.74 3.06 4.16
C GLN A 90 16.48 2.16 4.15
N GLY A 91 16.50 1.04 4.90
CA GLY A 91 15.42 0.05 4.91
C GLY A 91 15.15 -0.56 3.53
N PHE A 92 13.87 -0.61 3.16
CA PHE A 92 13.38 -1.20 1.90
C PHE A 92 13.21 -0.19 0.76
N LEU A 93 13.69 1.05 0.96
CA LEU A 93 13.60 2.12 -0.02
C LEU A 93 14.41 1.78 -1.28
N LEU A 94 13.84 2.07 -2.45
CA LEU A 94 14.46 1.82 -3.75
C LEU A 94 14.66 3.12 -4.50
N ARG A 95 15.78 3.24 -5.22
CA ARG A 95 15.95 4.28 -6.24
C ARG A 95 15.31 3.83 -7.55
N THR A 96 14.96 4.79 -8.38
CA THR A 96 14.29 4.55 -9.67
C THR A 96 15.20 4.66 -10.88
N ASP A 97 16.52 4.91 -10.72
CA ASP A 97 17.43 5.16 -11.85
C ASP A 97 17.49 4.00 -12.86
N ASP A 98 17.31 2.75 -12.39
CA ASP A 98 17.31 1.54 -13.20
C ASP A 98 15.90 1.03 -13.57
N ILE A 99 14.85 1.83 -13.32
CA ILE A 99 13.45 1.50 -13.61
C ILE A 99 12.99 2.36 -14.80
N SER A 100 12.49 1.73 -15.86
CA SER A 100 11.95 2.49 -16.99
C SER A 100 10.68 3.25 -16.61
N ASP A 101 10.44 4.41 -17.25
CA ASP A 101 9.21 5.18 -17.08
C ASP A 101 7.95 4.33 -17.30
N GLU A 102 7.99 3.44 -18.30
CA GLU A 102 6.91 2.48 -18.58
C GLU A 102 6.65 1.52 -17.42
N THR A 103 7.72 0.94 -16.84
CA THR A 103 7.60 0.02 -15.70
C THR A 103 7.07 0.75 -14.47
N LEU A 104 7.53 1.99 -14.25
CA LEU A 104 7.08 2.82 -13.14
C LEU A 104 5.60 3.21 -13.30
N ALA A 105 5.18 3.57 -14.52
CA ALA A 105 3.78 3.87 -14.84
C ALA A 105 2.87 2.65 -14.62
N ILE A 106 3.31 1.44 -14.97
CA ILE A 106 2.59 0.19 -14.68
C ILE A 106 2.47 -0.03 -13.17
N ALA A 107 3.57 0.17 -12.42
CA ALA A 107 3.54 0.05 -10.96
C ALA A 107 2.52 1.02 -10.33
N ILE A 108 2.50 2.28 -10.78
CA ILE A 108 1.52 3.29 -10.34
C ILE A 108 0.10 2.83 -10.69
N ALA A 109 -0.16 2.43 -11.95
CA ALA A 109 -1.48 1.96 -12.37
C ALA A 109 -1.97 0.76 -11.55
N HIS A 110 -1.09 -0.19 -11.28
CA HIS A 110 -1.39 -1.34 -10.43
C HIS A 110 -1.64 -0.95 -8.97
N THR A 111 -0.88 0.00 -8.41
CA THR A 111 -1.18 0.55 -7.08
C THR A 111 -2.59 1.16 -7.03
N HIS A 112 -2.99 1.91 -8.04
CA HIS A 112 -4.36 2.43 -8.15
C HIS A 112 -5.40 1.29 -8.25
N GLY A 113 -5.10 0.23 -9.00
CA GLY A 113 -5.93 -0.98 -9.05
C GLY A 113 -6.11 -1.65 -7.68
N MET A 114 -5.03 -1.77 -6.91
CA MET A 114 -5.07 -2.30 -5.54
C MET A 114 -5.89 -1.39 -4.62
N ILE A 115 -5.76 -0.06 -4.76
CA ILE A 115 -6.58 0.89 -3.99
C ILE A 115 -8.07 0.73 -4.34
N GLN A 116 -8.43 0.60 -5.63
CA GLN A 116 -9.82 0.32 -6.01
C GLN A 116 -10.32 -1.00 -5.42
N MET A 117 -9.47 -2.02 -5.36
CA MET A 117 -9.83 -3.29 -4.74
C MET A 117 -10.09 -3.15 -3.23
N ILE A 118 -9.33 -2.30 -2.54
CA ILE A 118 -9.57 -1.97 -1.12
C ILE A 118 -10.87 -1.19 -0.98
N ASP A 119 -11.12 -0.21 -1.86
CA ASP A 119 -12.37 0.58 -1.89
C ASP A 119 -13.60 -0.33 -2.02
N ASP A 120 -13.59 -1.25 -2.99
CA ASP A 120 -14.65 -2.25 -3.17
C ASP A 120 -14.80 -3.15 -1.93
N ALA A 121 -13.68 -3.58 -1.31
CA ALA A 121 -13.70 -4.38 -0.10
C ALA A 121 -14.31 -3.61 1.10
N VAL A 122 -13.95 -2.35 1.29
CA VAL A 122 -14.53 -1.47 2.32
C VAL A 122 -16.03 -1.29 2.06
N GLY A 123 -16.43 -1.04 0.81
CA GLY A 123 -17.85 -0.95 0.43
C GLY A 123 -18.64 -2.20 0.83
N ARG A 124 -18.08 -3.40 0.59
CA ARG A 124 -18.70 -4.66 1.03
C ARG A 124 -18.82 -4.79 2.55
N LEU A 125 -17.84 -4.31 3.31
CA LEU A 125 -17.90 -4.30 4.78
C LEU A 125 -19.00 -3.37 5.29
N LEU A 126 -19.13 -2.19 4.69
CA LEU A 126 -20.19 -1.23 5.04
C LEU A 126 -21.57 -1.80 4.73
N VAL A 127 -21.75 -2.43 3.57
CA VAL A 127 -22.99 -3.14 3.21
C VAL A 127 -23.29 -4.26 4.22
N ALA A 128 -22.30 -5.07 4.61
CA ALA A 128 -22.51 -6.13 5.59
C ALA A 128 -22.94 -5.59 6.98
N LEU A 129 -22.43 -4.44 7.41
CA LEU A 129 -22.88 -3.76 8.64
C LEU A 129 -24.32 -3.25 8.50
N ASP A 130 -24.68 -2.71 7.34
CA ASP A 130 -26.02 -2.20 7.04
C ASP A 130 -27.06 -3.33 6.97
N ASP A 131 -26.72 -4.44 6.30
CA ASP A 131 -27.58 -5.62 6.13
C ASP A 131 -27.98 -6.26 7.47
N VAL A 132 -27.09 -6.20 8.47
CA VAL A 132 -27.38 -6.67 9.84
C VAL A 132 -27.91 -5.57 10.77
N GLY A 133 -28.11 -4.36 10.25
CA GLY A 133 -28.77 -3.25 10.93
C GLY A 133 -27.95 -2.56 12.02
N VAL A 134 -26.61 -2.64 11.95
CA VAL A 134 -25.72 -2.07 12.98
C VAL A 134 -24.83 -0.93 12.49
N LEU A 135 -24.89 -0.58 11.19
CA LEU A 135 -24.06 0.48 10.63
C LEU A 135 -24.28 1.84 11.32
N ASP A 136 -25.52 2.22 11.57
CA ASP A 136 -25.88 3.51 12.20
C ASP A 136 -25.42 3.63 13.66
N ASP A 137 -25.14 2.50 14.33
CA ASP A 137 -24.63 2.45 15.71
C ASP A 137 -23.14 2.06 15.76
N SER A 138 -22.44 2.15 14.63
CA SER A 138 -21.03 1.78 14.50
C SER A 138 -20.14 2.99 14.24
N PHE A 139 -19.03 3.09 14.98
CA PHE A 139 -17.93 3.99 14.60
C PHE A 139 -17.01 3.30 13.61
N VAL A 140 -16.89 3.86 12.40
CA VAL A 140 -15.97 3.37 11.37
C VAL A 140 -14.78 4.33 11.27
N LEU A 141 -13.58 3.81 11.55
CA LEU A 141 -12.32 4.52 11.41
C LEU A 141 -11.53 3.91 10.26
N PHE A 142 -11.18 4.72 9.26
CA PHE A 142 -10.36 4.31 8.13
C PHE A 142 -9.06 5.12 8.13
N THR A 143 -7.92 4.44 8.03
CA THR A 143 -6.59 5.06 8.03
C THR A 143 -5.59 4.17 7.29
N ALA A 144 -4.46 4.76 6.91
CA ALA A 144 -3.25 4.06 6.54
C ALA A 144 -2.21 4.16 7.68
N ASP A 145 -1.22 3.27 7.68
CA ASP A 145 -0.06 3.33 8.56
C ASP A 145 0.98 4.34 8.07
N HIS A 146 1.17 4.40 6.76
CA HIS A 146 2.01 5.36 6.05
C HIS A 146 1.60 5.47 4.56
N GLY A 147 2.21 6.38 3.81
CA GLY A 147 2.03 6.50 2.36
C GLY A 147 3.12 5.78 1.53
N GLU A 148 3.20 6.06 0.23
CA GLU A 148 4.08 5.36 -0.70
C GLU A 148 4.66 6.37 -1.69
N LEU A 149 5.97 6.30 -1.96
CA LEU A 149 6.65 7.31 -2.79
C LEU A 149 6.28 7.16 -4.27
N LEU A 150 5.98 5.95 -4.75
CA LEU A 150 5.58 5.70 -6.15
C LEU A 150 6.45 6.36 -7.24
N GLY A 151 7.74 6.60 -6.94
CA GLY A 151 8.69 7.25 -7.84
C GLY A 151 8.97 8.72 -7.52
N ASP A 152 8.20 9.37 -6.66
CA ASP A 152 8.46 10.75 -6.25
C ASP A 152 9.84 10.85 -5.62
N HIS A 153 10.53 11.96 -5.88
CA HIS A 153 11.93 12.19 -5.48
C HIS A 153 12.93 11.18 -6.09
N GLY A 154 12.53 10.46 -7.14
CA GLY A 154 13.32 9.39 -7.73
C GLY A 154 13.37 8.13 -6.85
N LEU A 155 12.41 7.98 -5.93
CA LEU A 155 12.38 6.93 -4.92
C LEU A 155 11.07 6.15 -4.97
N LEU A 156 11.16 4.85 -4.68
CA LEU A 156 10.04 3.93 -4.62
C LEU A 156 10.05 3.23 -3.25
N ARG A 157 8.89 2.85 -2.75
CA ARG A 157 8.66 2.32 -1.39
C ARG A 157 8.71 3.41 -0.32
N LYS A 158 9.15 3.03 0.87
CA LYS A 158 9.19 3.86 2.07
C LYS A 158 10.51 3.67 2.78
N GLY A 159 10.94 4.70 3.48
CA GLY A 159 12.20 4.74 4.20
C GLY A 159 12.28 5.94 5.16
N PRO A 160 13.46 6.20 5.71
CA PRO A 160 13.66 7.27 6.70
C PRO A 160 13.34 8.70 6.25
N PRO A 161 13.55 9.10 4.98
CA PRO A 161 13.30 10.49 4.56
C PRO A 161 11.83 10.92 4.81
N PRO A 162 11.57 12.03 5.51
CA PRO A 162 10.23 12.44 5.93
C PRO A 162 9.48 13.17 4.80
N TYR A 163 9.40 12.56 3.62
CA TYR A 163 8.65 13.10 2.49
C TYR A 163 7.15 13.07 2.78
N ARG A 164 6.41 14.05 2.23
CA ARG A 164 4.97 14.18 2.49
C ARG A 164 4.20 12.96 2.01
N GLN A 165 4.60 12.39 0.88
CA GLN A 165 4.03 11.18 0.29
C GLN A 165 4.04 9.98 1.24
N LEU A 166 4.87 9.98 2.30
CA LEU A 166 4.89 8.94 3.33
C LEU A 166 4.06 9.29 4.57
N LEU A 167 3.75 10.57 4.78
CA LEU A 167 3.21 11.10 6.03
C LEU A 167 1.81 11.74 5.90
N GLN A 168 1.40 12.18 4.71
CA GLN A 168 0.22 13.01 4.47
C GLN A 168 -0.45 12.72 3.12
#